data_AF-A0A167EIB1-F1
#
_entry.id   AF-A0A167EIB1-F1
#
_cell.length_a   1.000
_cell.length_b   1.000
_cell.length_c   1.000
_cell.angle_alpha   90.00
_cell.angle_beta   90.00
_cell.angle_gamma   90.00
#
_symmetry.space_group_name_H-M   'P 1'
#
loop_
_entity.id
_entity.type
_entity.pdbx_description
1 polymer ?
#
loop_
_entity_poly.entity_id
_entity_poly.type
_entity_poly.pdbx_seq_one_letter_code
_entity_poly.pdbx_strand_id
1 'polypeptide(L)'
;MAEPASAVFGLAIPVVQRLFKLHGKLEEIVGAPKDVKIFNSEILILAISVNNFQMQCPALLKVLTEPKKQDALLDAQALANHLDMMMKSTEVASNVILSTFDWNLGTFGKILSRVQWIFRKPAIAEARRSMTLFVTLINMFINSVVVESLIHGYKFFMARGSEPSREISDKLYVAASEALAPSY
;
A
#
# COMPACT_ATOMS: atom_id res chain seq x y z
N MET A 1 -24.49 1.83 11.39
CA MET A 1 -23.67 2.11 10.19
C MET A 1 -22.19 1.74 10.36
N ALA A 2 -21.83 0.84 11.30
CA ALA A 2 -20.43 0.46 11.56
C ALA A 2 -19.89 -0.68 10.65
N GLU A 3 -20.76 -1.39 9.93
CA GLU A 3 -20.41 -2.59 9.17
C GLU A 3 -19.50 -2.37 7.93
N PRO A 4 -19.68 -1.34 7.08
CA PRO A 4 -18.90 -1.25 5.84
C PRO A 4 -17.44 -0.89 6.10
N ALA A 5 -17.20 0.08 7.00
CA ALA A 5 -15.84 0.48 7.37
C ALA A 5 -15.10 -0.64 8.09
N SER A 6 -15.77 -1.39 8.97
CA SER A 6 -15.16 -2.53 9.66
C SER A 6 -14.83 -3.67 8.69
N ALA A 7 -15.63 -3.91 7.65
CA ALA A 7 -15.35 -4.90 6.62
C ALA A 7 -14.14 -4.49 5.75
N VAL A 8 -14.07 -3.22 5.34
CA VAL A 8 -12.99 -2.70 4.49
C VAL A 8 -11.64 -2.63 5.23
N PHE A 9 -11.62 -2.12 6.46
CA PHE A 9 -10.37 -1.93 7.22
C PHE A 9 -10.00 -3.13 8.09
N GLY A 10 -10.95 -4.03 8.41
CA GLY A 10 -10.70 -5.24 9.20
C GLY A 10 -10.00 -6.36 8.42
N LEU A 11 -10.18 -6.43 7.11
CA LEU A 11 -9.56 -7.45 6.24
C LEU A 11 -8.03 -7.31 6.11
N ALA A 12 -7.50 -6.12 6.37
CA ALA A 12 -6.09 -5.85 6.10
C ALA A 12 -5.15 -6.24 7.27
N ILE A 13 -5.65 -6.57 8.48
CA ILE A 13 -4.78 -6.97 9.61
C ILE A 13 -4.11 -8.33 9.32
N PRO A 14 -4.86 -9.37 8.90
CA PRO A 14 -4.26 -10.62 8.45
C PRO A 14 -3.30 -10.43 7.28
N VAL A 15 -3.58 -9.46 6.39
CA VAL A 15 -2.74 -9.15 5.23
C VAL A 15 -1.40 -8.57 5.64
N VAL A 16 -1.39 -7.56 6.52
CA VAL A 16 -0.17 -6.95 7.06
C VAL A 16 0.69 -7.98 7.78
N GLN A 17 0.09 -8.81 8.63
CA GLN A 17 0.81 -9.88 9.33
C GLN A 17 1.42 -10.89 8.36
N ARG A 18 0.70 -11.28 7.30
CA ARG A 18 1.23 -12.16 6.25
C ARG A 18 2.39 -11.52 5.50
N LEU A 19 2.29 -10.25 5.14
CA LEU A 19 3.37 -9.52 4.46
C LEU A 19 4.64 -9.46 5.31
N PHE A 20 4.53 -9.12 6.60
CA PHE A 20 5.68 -9.14 7.51
C PHE A 20 6.28 -10.54 7.67
N LYS A 21 5.45 -11.59 7.72
CA LYS A 21 5.93 -12.97 7.77
C LYS A 21 6.68 -13.37 6.50
N LEU A 22 6.19 -12.98 5.32
CA LEU A 22 6.89 -13.21 4.06
C LEU A 22 8.22 -12.43 4.02
N HIS A 23 8.20 -11.18 4.49
CA HIS A 23 9.40 -10.35 4.57
C HIS A 23 10.52 -11.01 5.38
N GLY A 24 10.21 -11.47 6.61
CA GLY A 24 11.17 -12.15 7.47
C GLY A 24 11.73 -13.43 6.83
N LYS A 25 10.89 -14.25 6.21
CA LYS A 25 11.35 -15.48 5.51
C LYS A 25 12.30 -15.19 4.35
N LEU A 26 12.07 -14.10 3.62
CA LEU A 26 12.93 -13.73 2.48
C LEU A 26 14.24 -13.11 2.95
N GLU A 27 14.27 -12.49 4.13
CA GLU A 27 15.47 -11.95 4.76
C GLU A 27 16.47 -13.06 5.16
N GLU A 28 15.97 -14.25 5.52
CA GLU A 28 16.77 -15.42 5.85
C GLU A 28 17.58 -15.99 4.65
N ILE A 29 17.30 -15.56 3.43
CA ILE A 29 17.99 -16.04 2.22
C ILE A 29 19.41 -15.46 2.14
N VAL A 30 20.39 -16.24 2.58
CA VAL A 30 21.82 -15.87 2.50
C VAL A 30 22.27 -15.73 1.05
N GLY A 31 22.85 -14.58 0.72
CA GLY A 31 23.37 -14.32 -0.64
C GLY A 31 22.28 -14.12 -1.69
N ALA A 32 21.06 -13.71 -1.27
CA ALA A 32 19.96 -13.40 -2.17
C ALA A 32 20.39 -12.45 -3.31
N PRO A 33 19.99 -12.74 -4.57
CA PRO A 33 20.17 -11.82 -5.68
C PRO A 33 19.57 -10.43 -5.42
N LYS A 34 20.10 -9.40 -6.09
CA LYS A 34 19.68 -7.99 -5.90
C LYS A 34 18.17 -7.80 -6.08
N ASP A 35 17.59 -8.45 -7.08
CA ASP A 35 16.16 -8.43 -7.38
C ASP A 35 15.29 -9.05 -6.28
N VAL A 36 15.76 -10.11 -5.62
CA VAL A 36 15.08 -10.67 -4.41
C VAL A 36 15.12 -9.66 -3.26
N LYS A 37 16.26 -8.98 -3.04
CA LYS A 37 16.36 -7.96 -1.98
C LYS A 37 15.44 -6.77 -2.22
N ILE A 38 15.32 -6.33 -3.48
CA ILE A 38 14.38 -5.26 -3.85
C ILE A 38 12.94 -5.72 -3.64
N PHE A 39 12.59 -6.91 -4.12
CA PHE A 39 11.27 -7.50 -3.89
C PHE A 39 10.93 -7.56 -2.39
N ASN A 40 11.88 -7.98 -1.56
CA ASN A 40 11.70 -8.04 -0.12
C ASN A 40 11.48 -6.65 0.51
N SER A 41 12.18 -5.63 0.01
CA SER A 41 12.02 -4.24 0.46
C SER A 41 10.65 -3.67 0.05
N GLU A 42 10.17 -4.00 -1.15
CA GLU A 42 8.85 -3.59 -1.63
C GLU A 42 7.72 -4.25 -0.84
N ILE A 43 7.88 -5.52 -0.43
CA ILE A 43 6.96 -6.19 0.52
C ILE A 43 6.88 -5.42 1.83
N LEU A 44 8.02 -4.98 2.37
CA LEU A 44 8.05 -4.22 3.62
C LEU A 44 7.33 -2.87 3.47
N ILE A 45 7.62 -2.13 2.40
CA ILE A 45 6.95 -0.85 2.09
C ILE A 45 5.45 -1.06 1.99
N LEU A 46 5.01 -2.07 1.24
CA LEU A 46 3.62 -2.42 1.10
C LEU A 46 2.96 -2.74 2.46
N ALA A 47 3.61 -3.55 3.31
CA ALA A 47 3.09 -3.89 4.63
C ALA A 47 2.86 -2.63 5.48
N ILE A 48 3.82 -1.70 5.45
CA ILE A 48 3.73 -0.42 6.16
C ILE A 48 2.61 0.45 5.57
N SER A 49 2.51 0.57 4.24
CA SER A 49 1.47 1.36 3.57
C SER A 49 0.07 0.83 3.87
N VAL A 50 -0.13 -0.49 3.81
CA VAL A 50 -1.41 -1.13 4.16
C VAL A 50 -1.73 -0.89 5.64
N ASN A 51 -0.76 -1.06 6.54
CA ASN A 51 -0.96 -0.79 7.96
C ASN A 51 -1.35 0.67 8.24
N ASN A 52 -0.68 1.62 7.58
CA ASN A 52 -1.00 3.04 7.70
C ASN A 52 -2.41 3.36 7.18
N PHE A 53 -2.77 2.81 6.01
CA PHE A 53 -4.11 2.92 5.46
C PHE A 53 -5.17 2.43 6.46
N GLN A 54 -4.95 1.29 7.10
CA GLN A 54 -5.88 0.77 8.12
C GLN A 54 -6.00 1.64 9.36
N MET A 55 -4.88 2.12 9.88
CA MET A 55 -4.86 2.86 11.14
C MET A 55 -5.39 4.28 11.00
N GLN A 56 -5.08 4.94 9.88
CA GLN A 56 -5.37 6.36 9.69
C GLN A 56 -6.71 6.61 9.01
N CYS A 57 -7.10 5.75 8.05
CA CYS A 57 -8.29 6.01 7.25
C CYS A 57 -9.60 6.09 8.04
N PRO A 58 -9.87 5.22 9.05
CA PRO A 58 -11.10 5.34 9.84
C PRO A 58 -11.24 6.68 10.57
N ALA A 59 -10.12 7.27 11.00
CA ALA A 59 -10.12 8.58 11.65
C ALA A 59 -10.36 9.71 10.63
N LEU A 60 -9.71 9.64 9.48
CA LEU A 60 -9.85 10.62 8.40
C LEU A 60 -11.29 10.65 7.84
N LEU A 61 -11.92 9.48 7.66
CA LEU A 61 -13.29 9.39 7.16
C LEU A 61 -14.35 9.98 8.11
N LYS A 62 -14.08 10.07 9.42
CA LYS A 62 -15.02 10.68 10.39
C LYS A 62 -15.17 12.19 10.22
N VAL A 63 -14.20 12.83 9.56
CA VAL A 63 -14.17 14.29 9.36
C VAL A 63 -14.95 14.70 8.10
N LEU A 64 -15.28 13.75 7.23
CA LEU A 64 -16.02 13.99 6.00
C LEU A 64 -17.54 14.11 6.24
N THR A 65 -18.21 14.83 5.36
CA THR A 65 -19.68 14.81 5.27
C THR A 65 -20.16 13.44 4.83
N GLU A 66 -21.39 13.06 5.20
CA GLU A 66 -21.90 11.72 4.90
C GLU A 66 -21.87 11.34 3.41
N PRO A 67 -22.24 12.20 2.44
CA PRO A 67 -22.11 11.86 1.01
C PRO A 67 -20.66 11.54 0.61
N LYS A 68 -19.71 12.40 0.99
CA LYS A 68 -18.28 12.24 0.69
C LYS A 68 -17.67 11.01 1.37
N LYS A 69 -18.15 10.70 2.57
CA LYS A 69 -17.76 9.51 3.31
C LYS A 69 -18.25 8.24 2.62
N GLN A 70 -19.46 8.23 2.05
CA GLN A 70 -19.94 7.08 1.26
C GLN A 70 -19.10 6.87 -0.01
N ASP A 71 -18.79 7.94 -0.74
CA ASP A 71 -17.91 7.87 -1.92
C ASP A 71 -16.53 7.29 -1.55
N ALA A 72 -15.90 7.82 -0.49
CA ALA A 72 -14.60 7.34 -0.03
C ALA A 72 -14.65 5.88 0.49
N LEU A 73 -15.78 5.42 1.03
CA LEU A 73 -15.95 4.01 1.42
C LEU A 73 -16.06 3.09 0.20
N LEU A 74 -16.66 3.54 -0.91
CA LEU A 74 -16.69 2.79 -2.16
C LEU A 74 -15.29 2.65 -2.77
N ASP A 75 -14.52 3.75 -2.79
CA ASP A 75 -13.13 3.74 -3.25
C ASP A 75 -12.26 2.83 -2.36
N ALA A 76 -12.44 2.89 -1.04
CA ALA A 76 -11.73 2.02 -0.11
C ALA A 76 -12.09 0.53 -0.30
N GLN A 77 -13.35 0.22 -0.64
CA GLN A 77 -13.76 -1.14 -0.99
C GLN A 77 -13.11 -1.62 -2.30
N ALA A 78 -12.98 -0.75 -3.31
CA ALA A 78 -12.27 -1.09 -4.53
C ALA A 78 -10.78 -1.38 -4.25
N LEU A 79 -10.13 -0.57 -3.41
CA LEU A 79 -8.77 -0.82 -2.93
C LEU A 79 -8.66 -2.16 -2.19
N ALA A 80 -9.61 -2.49 -1.32
CA ALA A 80 -9.62 -3.77 -0.62
C ALA A 80 -9.73 -4.97 -1.57
N ASN A 81 -10.54 -4.85 -2.64
CA ASN A 81 -10.64 -5.89 -3.67
C ASN A 81 -9.32 -6.06 -4.44
N HIS A 82 -8.66 -4.94 -4.79
CA HIS A 82 -7.36 -4.96 -5.44
C HIS A 82 -6.24 -5.49 -4.53
N LEU A 83 -6.35 -5.29 -3.21
CA LEU A 83 -5.40 -5.81 -2.22
C LEU A 83 -5.34 -7.34 -2.30
N ASP A 84 -6.48 -8.03 -2.40
CA ASP A 84 -6.52 -9.49 -2.48
C ASP A 84 -5.82 -10.03 -3.74
N MET A 85 -6.05 -9.38 -4.89
CA MET A 85 -5.37 -9.73 -6.14
C MET A 85 -3.85 -9.53 -6.07
N MET A 86 -3.42 -8.39 -5.53
CA MET A 86 -2.01 -8.08 -5.35
C MET A 86 -1.35 -9.03 -4.33
N MET A 87 -2.06 -9.40 -3.26
CA MET A 87 -1.56 -10.38 -2.29
C MET A 87 -1.33 -11.74 -2.92
N LYS A 88 -2.24 -12.22 -3.77
CA LYS A 88 -2.06 -13.50 -4.49
C LYS A 88 -0.81 -13.50 -5.37
N SER A 89 -0.57 -12.43 -6.14
CA SER A 89 0.63 -12.35 -6.99
C SER A 89 1.92 -12.26 -6.16
N THR A 90 1.88 -11.53 -5.04
CA THR A 90 3.00 -11.40 -4.09
C THR A 90 3.32 -12.73 -3.40
N GLU A 91 2.30 -13.48 -2.97
CA GLU A 91 2.47 -14.81 -2.37
C GLU A 91 3.04 -15.82 -3.37
N VAL A 92 2.53 -15.84 -4.60
CA VAL A 92 3.06 -16.71 -5.67
C VAL A 92 4.53 -16.40 -5.95
N ALA A 93 4.88 -15.12 -6.11
CA ALA A 93 6.26 -14.70 -6.31
C ALA A 93 7.17 -15.07 -5.12
N SER A 94 6.69 -14.87 -3.89
CA SER A 94 7.43 -15.24 -2.66
C SER A 94 7.67 -16.74 -2.57
N ASN A 95 6.66 -17.56 -2.86
CA ASN A 95 6.79 -19.02 -2.86
C ASN A 95 7.76 -19.50 -3.95
N VAL A 96 7.71 -18.87 -5.12
CA VAL A 96 8.69 -19.10 -6.18
C VAL A 96 10.10 -18.78 -5.71
N ILE A 97 10.33 -17.65 -5.03
CA ILE A 97 11.64 -17.27 -4.49
C ILE A 97 12.10 -18.29 -3.45
N LEU A 98 11.26 -18.57 -2.45
CA LEU A 98 11.58 -19.47 -1.33
C LEU A 98 11.90 -20.90 -1.80
N SER A 99 11.11 -21.44 -2.74
CA SER A 99 11.38 -22.75 -3.35
C SER A 99 12.64 -22.78 -4.20
N THR A 100 13.00 -21.63 -4.80
CA THR A 100 14.24 -21.52 -5.58
C THR A 100 15.44 -21.48 -4.65
N PHE A 101 15.41 -20.70 -3.57
CA PHE A 101 16.55 -20.53 -2.66
C PHE A 101 16.48 -21.39 -1.40
N ASP A 102 15.86 -22.58 -1.48
CA ASP A 102 15.79 -23.50 -0.36
C ASP A 102 17.21 -23.85 0.14
N TRP A 103 17.44 -23.57 1.42
CA TRP A 103 18.70 -23.68 2.13
C TRP A 103 19.14 -25.15 2.29
N ASN A 104 18.21 -26.09 2.19
CA ASN A 104 18.47 -27.53 2.24
C ASN A 104 18.96 -28.13 0.91
N LEU A 105 19.06 -27.33 -0.16
CA LEU A 105 19.57 -27.82 -1.45
C LEU A 105 21.10 -27.96 -1.41
N GLY A 106 21.61 -29.12 -1.85
CA GLY A 106 23.05 -29.31 -2.10
C GLY A 106 23.58 -28.38 -3.19
N THR A 107 24.91 -28.33 -3.38
CA THR A 107 25.58 -27.38 -4.30
C THR A 107 25.02 -27.37 -5.73
N PHE A 108 24.76 -28.54 -6.31
CA PHE A 108 24.11 -28.64 -7.64
C PHE A 108 22.68 -28.11 -7.65
N GLY A 109 21.92 -28.36 -6.57
CA GLY A 109 20.58 -27.79 -6.39
C GLY A 109 20.62 -26.26 -6.36
N LYS A 110 21.58 -25.66 -5.65
CA LYS A 110 21.78 -24.19 -5.62
C LYS A 110 22.09 -23.60 -7.00
N ILE A 111 22.85 -24.31 -7.84
CA ILE A 111 23.14 -23.87 -9.22
C ILE A 111 21.90 -23.96 -10.09
N LEU A 112 21.19 -25.10 -10.07
CA LEU A 112 19.95 -25.29 -10.82
C LEU A 112 18.90 -24.24 -10.44
N SER A 113 18.78 -23.94 -9.15
CA SER A 113 17.95 -22.86 -8.63
C SER A 113 18.30 -21.49 -9.20
N ARG A 114 19.60 -21.14 -9.29
CA ARG A 114 20.02 -19.87 -9.91
C ARG A 114 19.68 -19.82 -11.41
N VAL A 115 19.69 -20.95 -12.11
CA VAL A 115 19.25 -21.01 -13.50
C VAL A 115 17.74 -20.85 -13.60
N GLN A 116 16.97 -21.57 -12.78
CA GLN A 116 15.51 -21.44 -12.69
C GLN A 116 15.09 -20.01 -12.31
N TRP A 117 15.86 -19.34 -11.45
CA TRP A 117 15.66 -17.94 -11.08
C TRP A 117 15.59 -17.03 -12.30
N ILE A 118 16.51 -17.18 -13.26
CA ILE A 118 16.58 -16.35 -14.47
C ILE A 118 15.27 -16.44 -15.27
N PHE A 119 14.72 -17.64 -15.42
CA PHE A 119 13.46 -17.86 -16.13
C PHE A 119 12.24 -17.32 -15.37
N ARG A 120 12.31 -17.22 -14.05
CA ARG A 120 11.20 -16.74 -13.20
C ARG A 120 11.22 -15.22 -12.93
N LYS A 121 12.29 -14.52 -13.31
CA LYS A 121 12.41 -13.06 -13.17
C LYS A 121 11.21 -12.26 -13.70
N PRO A 122 10.62 -12.58 -14.88
CA PRO A 122 9.50 -11.80 -15.41
C PRO A 122 8.26 -11.84 -14.51
N ALA A 123 7.91 -13.01 -13.97
CA ALA A 123 6.75 -13.17 -13.10
C ALA A 123 6.90 -12.38 -11.79
N ILE A 124 8.13 -12.27 -11.29
CA ILE A 124 8.44 -11.51 -10.07
C ILE A 124 8.42 -10.02 -10.35
N ALA A 125 8.96 -9.59 -11.51
CA ALA A 125 8.86 -8.20 -11.93
C ALA A 125 7.39 -7.72 -12.02
N GLU A 126 6.47 -8.60 -12.43
CA GLU A 126 5.05 -8.28 -12.47
C GLU A 126 4.44 -8.12 -11.07
N ALA A 127 4.76 -9.02 -10.14
CA ALA A 127 4.34 -8.87 -8.73
C ALA A 127 4.88 -7.56 -8.13
N ARG A 128 6.13 -7.19 -8.41
CA ARG A 128 6.74 -5.91 -7.98
C ARG A 128 6.00 -4.69 -8.51
N ARG A 129 5.67 -4.68 -9.80
CA ARG A 129 4.88 -3.60 -10.42
C ARG A 129 3.50 -3.49 -9.77
N SER A 130 2.85 -4.63 -9.52
CA SER A 130 1.56 -4.67 -8.83
C SER A 130 1.64 -4.08 -7.42
N MET A 131 2.66 -4.45 -6.63
CA MET A 131 2.88 -3.87 -5.29
C MET A 131 3.12 -2.36 -5.36
N THR A 132 3.98 -1.91 -6.28
CA THR A 132 4.31 -0.49 -6.46
C THR A 132 3.07 0.33 -6.83
N LEU A 133 2.29 -0.14 -7.81
CA LEU A 133 1.05 0.50 -8.21
C LEU A 133 0.06 0.58 -7.04
N PHE A 134 -0.05 -0.50 -6.26
CA PHE A 134 -0.96 -0.56 -5.13
C PHE A 134 -0.58 0.43 -4.01
N VAL A 135 0.71 0.57 -3.72
CA VAL A 135 1.22 1.60 -2.79
C VAL A 135 0.86 3.00 -3.28
N THR A 136 1.04 3.28 -4.58
CA THR A 136 0.64 4.56 -5.18
C THR A 136 -0.86 4.82 -5.05
N LEU A 137 -1.69 3.79 -5.28
CA LEU A 137 -3.15 3.89 -5.13
C LEU A 137 -3.56 4.20 -3.68
N ILE A 138 -2.96 3.54 -2.69
CA ILE A 138 -3.18 3.86 -1.27
C ILE A 138 -2.82 5.33 -0.99
N ASN A 139 -1.66 5.78 -1.44
CA ASN A 139 -1.20 7.14 -1.19
C ASN A 139 -2.13 8.19 -1.83
N MET A 140 -2.56 7.96 -3.08
CA MET A 140 -3.51 8.85 -3.77
C MET A 140 -4.84 8.92 -3.03
N PHE A 141 -5.36 7.79 -2.54
CA PHE A 141 -6.59 7.76 -1.77
C PHE A 141 -6.46 8.51 -0.44
N ILE A 142 -5.39 8.26 0.34
CA ILE A 142 -5.16 8.96 1.61
C ILE A 142 -5.08 10.46 1.38
N ASN A 143 -4.32 10.89 0.37
CA ASN A 143 -4.17 12.31 0.04
C ASN A 143 -5.51 12.94 -0.37
N SER A 144 -6.32 12.24 -1.17
CA SER A 144 -7.67 12.70 -1.56
C SER A 144 -8.57 12.93 -0.33
N VAL A 145 -8.60 11.99 0.60
CA VAL A 145 -9.40 12.10 1.83
C VAL A 145 -8.91 13.24 2.73
N VAL A 146 -7.59 13.42 2.85
CA VAL A 146 -6.99 14.54 3.62
C VAL A 146 -7.38 15.88 3.01
N VAL A 147 -7.24 16.04 1.69
CA VAL A 147 -7.59 17.28 0.98
C VAL A 147 -9.07 17.61 1.13
N GLU A 148 -9.96 16.63 0.95
CA GLU A 148 -11.40 16.86 1.13
C GLU A 148 -11.74 17.27 2.57
N SER A 149 -11.07 16.67 3.56
CA SER A 149 -11.22 17.04 4.97
C SER A 149 -10.76 18.49 5.24
N LEU A 150 -9.64 18.90 4.65
CA LEU A 150 -9.13 20.28 4.76
C LEU A 150 -10.08 21.29 4.08
N ILE A 151 -10.59 20.97 2.89
CA ILE A 151 -11.58 21.78 2.17
C ILE A 151 -12.85 21.93 3.01
N HIS A 152 -13.32 20.85 3.64
CA HIS A 152 -14.48 20.90 4.53
C HIS A 152 -14.25 21.83 5.72
N GLY A 153 -13.11 21.70 6.41
CA GLY A 153 -12.73 22.59 7.51
C GLY A 153 -12.66 24.06 7.08
N TYR A 154 -12.03 24.33 5.93
CA TYR A 154 -11.96 25.67 5.35
C TYR A 154 -13.35 26.28 5.11
N LYS A 155 -14.25 25.54 4.44
CA LYS A 155 -15.62 25.99 4.16
C LYS A 155 -16.41 26.28 5.45
N PHE A 156 -16.20 25.49 6.49
CA PHE A 156 -16.84 25.68 7.79
C PHE A 156 -16.39 26.99 8.47
N PHE A 157 -15.10 27.32 8.47
CA PHE A 157 -14.60 28.59 9.01
C PHE A 157 -15.16 29.79 8.24
N MET A 158 -15.09 29.73 6.91
CA MET A 158 -15.60 30.80 6.03
C MET A 158 -17.10 31.03 6.24
N ALA A 159 -17.90 29.97 6.37
CA ALA A 159 -19.34 30.08 6.62
C ALA A 159 -19.68 30.72 7.98
N ARG A 160 -18.75 30.68 8.95
CA ARG A 160 -18.88 31.34 10.25
C ARG A 160 -18.29 32.75 10.27
N GLY A 161 -17.86 33.27 9.13
CA GLY A 161 -17.19 34.58 9.03
C GLY A 161 -15.84 34.61 9.75
N SER A 162 -15.23 33.45 9.99
CA SER A 162 -13.92 33.31 10.63
C SER A 162 -12.86 32.97 9.60
N GLU A 163 -11.63 33.42 9.81
CA GLU A 163 -10.51 33.01 8.98
C GLU A 163 -10.14 31.54 9.26
N PRO A 164 -9.85 30.74 8.23
CA PRO A 164 -9.28 29.41 8.41
C PRO A 164 -7.94 29.51 9.15
N SER A 165 -7.61 28.50 9.95
CA SER A 165 -6.30 28.46 10.60
C SER A 165 -5.17 28.47 9.57
N ARG A 166 -4.06 29.12 9.91
CA ARG A 166 -2.85 29.16 9.06
C ARG A 166 -2.40 27.75 8.65
N GLU A 167 -2.52 26.78 9.56
CA GLU A 167 -2.22 25.38 9.29
C GLU A 167 -3.08 24.76 8.17
N ILE A 168 -4.39 25.02 8.13
CA ILE A 168 -5.28 24.51 7.07
C ILE A 168 -4.91 25.16 5.74
N SER A 169 -4.70 26.47 5.74
CA SER A 169 -4.32 27.23 4.55
C SER A 169 -2.98 26.77 3.97
N ASP A 170 -1.96 26.58 4.82
CA ASP A 170 -0.64 26.12 4.40
C ASP A 170 -0.70 24.69 3.82
N LYS A 171 -1.45 23.77 4.46
CA LYS A 171 -1.60 22.40 3.98
C LYS A 171 -2.35 22.32 2.64
N LEU A 172 -3.39 23.15 2.45
CA LEU A 172 -4.10 23.25 1.17
C LEU A 172 -3.23 23.86 0.08
N TYR A 173 -2.42 24.86 0.40
CA TYR A 173 -1.47 25.47 -0.53
C TYR A 173 -0.42 24.46 -1.01
N VAL A 174 0.16 23.68 -0.10
CA VAL A 174 1.12 22.61 -0.44
C VAL A 174 0.45 21.56 -1.33
N ALA A 175 -0.73 21.05 -0.95
CA ALA A 175 -1.45 20.07 -1.76
C ALA A 175 -1.79 20.58 -3.17
N ALA A 176 -2.15 21.85 -3.31
CA ALA A 176 -2.40 22.47 -4.61
C ALA A 176 -1.11 22.61 -5.44
N SER A 177 0.03 22.93 -4.79
CA SER A 177 1.33 23.04 -5.48
C SER A 177 1.87 21.70 -5.95
N GLU A 178 1.66 20.62 -5.18
CA GLU A 178 2.04 19.26 -5.55
C GLU A 178 1.19 18.71 -6.70
N ALA A 179 -0.09 19.08 -6.79
CA ALA A 179 -0.96 18.74 -7.92
C ALA A 179 -0.58 19.45 -9.23
N LEU A 180 0.14 20.57 -9.14
CA LEU A 180 0.59 21.39 -10.28
C LEU A 180 2.05 21.15 -10.66
N ALA A 181 2.79 20.35 -9.89
CA ALA A 181 4.17 20.01 -10.21
C ALA A 181 4.20 19.14 -11.48
N PRO A 182 4.99 19.48 -12.51
CA PRO A 182 5.13 18.63 -13.69
C PRO A 182 5.70 17.28 -13.26
N SER A 183 4.99 16.20 -13.60
CA SER A 183 5.49 14.83 -13.50
C SER A 183 6.63 14.65 -14.51
N TYR A 184 7.87 14.81 -14.04
CA TYR A 184 9.09 14.51 -14.79
C TYR A 184 9.43 13.02 -14.75
#